data_AF-A0A7V9AGL2-F1
#
_entry.id   AF-A0A7V9AGL2-F1
#
_cell.length_a   1.000
_cell.length_b   1.000
_cell.length_c   1.000
_cell.angle_alpha   90.00
_cell.angle_beta   90.00
_cell.angle_gamma   90.00
#
_symmetry.space_group_name_H-M   'P 1'
#
loop_
_entity.id
_entity.type
_entity.pdbx_description
1 polymer ?
#
loop_
_entity_poly.entity_id
_entity_poly.type
_entity_poly.pdbx_seq_one_letter_code
_entity_poly.pdbx_strand_id
1 'polypeptide(L)'
;ASLVRINAYDQPGVEAGKKAATEILALQRRVRKQLPAPPGQTAEELATALQADAEEVYHVLRHLVANDSELGCSRGDAPAEDKFFRM
;
A
#
# COMPACT_ATOMS: atom_id res chain seq x y z
N ALA A 1 -30.34 -38.37 6.77
CA ALA A 1 -29.83 -37.25 5.95
C ALA A 1 -29.29 -36.19 6.90
N SER A 2 -27.98 -35.91 6.85
CA SER A 2 -27.33 -34.94 7.74
C SER A 2 -27.41 -33.53 7.16
N LEU A 3 -28.20 -32.68 7.81
CA LEU A 3 -28.07 -31.24 7.72
C LEU A 3 -26.97 -30.80 8.67
N VAL A 4 -25.77 -30.51 8.18
CA VAL A 4 -25.02 -29.38 8.75
C VAL A 4 -24.14 -28.72 7.68
N ARG A 5 -24.65 -27.62 7.12
CA ARG A 5 -23.87 -26.59 6.43
C ARG A 5 -23.11 -25.79 7.49
N ILE A 6 -22.11 -26.39 8.14
CA ILE A 6 -21.18 -25.60 8.97
C ILE A 6 -20.24 -24.89 8.01
N ASN A 7 -20.65 -23.71 7.53
CA ASN A 7 -19.68 -22.70 7.17
C ASN A 7 -18.92 -22.38 8.46
N ALA A 8 -17.60 -22.41 8.45
CA ALA A 8 -16.75 -22.11 9.61
C ALA A 8 -16.78 -20.60 9.92
N TYR A 9 -17.97 -20.06 10.14
CA TYR A 9 -18.25 -18.65 10.27
C TYR A 9 -18.50 -18.32 11.74
N ASP A 10 -17.38 -18.19 12.47
CA ASP A 10 -17.19 -17.28 13.60
C ASP A 10 -15.73 -17.40 14.10
N GLN A 11 -14.79 -17.39 13.15
CA GLN A 11 -13.36 -17.35 13.48
C GLN A 11 -12.92 -15.89 13.58
N PRO A 12 -12.51 -15.39 14.76
CA PRO A 12 -12.00 -14.02 14.92
C PRO A 12 -10.83 -13.71 13.97
N GLY A 13 -10.07 -14.72 13.54
CA GLY A 13 -9.01 -14.58 12.53
C GLY A 13 -9.51 -14.24 11.12
N VAL A 14 -10.72 -14.64 10.73
CA VAL A 14 -11.28 -14.38 9.39
C VAL A 14 -11.67 -12.90 9.26
N GLU A 15 -12.31 -12.35 10.29
CA GLU A 15 -12.70 -10.94 10.30
C GLU A 15 -11.48 -10.02 10.49
N ALA A 16 -10.50 -10.44 11.30
CA ALA A 16 -9.22 -9.74 11.41
C ALA A 16 -8.46 -9.70 10.06
N GLY A 17 -8.44 -10.82 9.32
CA GLY A 17 -7.80 -10.90 8.01
C GLY A 17 -8.46 -9.99 6.95
N LYS A 18 -9.80 -9.93 6.92
CA LYS A 18 -10.55 -9.02 6.03
C LYS A 18 -10.25 -7.55 6.36
N LYS A 19 -10.17 -7.21 7.65
CA LYS A 19 -9.89 -5.85 8.11
C LYS A 19 -8.49 -5.41 7.70
N ALA A 20 -7.47 -6.24 7.95
CA ALA A 20 -6.10 -5.95 7.55
C ALA A 20 -5.95 -5.80 6.03
N ALA A 21 -6.60 -6.66 5.24
CA ALA A 21 -6.61 -6.53 3.79
C ALA A 21 -7.28 -5.23 3.32
N THR A 22 -8.37 -4.82 3.98
CA THR A 22 -9.07 -3.56 3.68
C THR A 22 -8.19 -2.34 3.97
N GLU A 23 -7.45 -2.36 5.08
CA GLU A 23 -6.54 -1.29 5.48
C GLU A 23 -5.39 -1.13 4.47
N ILE A 24 -4.77 -2.23 4.03
CA ILE A 24 -3.72 -2.22 3.00
C ILE A 24 -4.26 -1.67 1.67
N LEU A 25 -5.45 -2.13 1.24
CA LEU A 25 -6.08 -1.64 0.00
C LEU A 25 -6.47 -0.15 0.08
N ALA A 26 -6.82 0.33 1.27
CA ALA A 26 -7.08 1.75 1.50
C ALA A 26 -5.79 2.56 1.45
N LEU A 27 -4.70 2.06 2.04
CA LEU A 27 -3.38 2.69 1.99
C LEU A 27 -2.86 2.78 0.56
N GLN A 28 -2.92 1.68 -0.22
CA GLN A 28 -2.53 1.67 -1.64
C GLN A 28 -3.26 2.75 -2.45
N ARG A 29 -4.58 2.90 -2.25
CA ARG A 29 -5.38 3.93 -2.94
C ARG A 29 -4.97 5.34 -2.54
N ARG A 30 -4.74 5.58 -1.24
CA ARG A 30 -4.32 6.90 -0.72
C ARG A 30 -2.94 7.29 -1.24
N VAL A 31 -1.98 6.37 -1.15
CA VAL A 31 -0.62 6.54 -1.66
C VAL A 31 -0.62 6.84 -3.15
N ARG A 32 -1.33 6.04 -3.96
CA ARG A 32 -1.44 6.26 -5.41
C ARG A 32 -2.00 7.64 -5.75
N LYS A 33 -3.01 8.11 -5.01
CA LYS A 33 -3.63 9.42 -5.23
C LYS A 33 -2.68 10.59 -4.91
N GLN A 34 -1.76 10.38 -3.98
CA GLN A 34 -0.84 11.42 -3.50
C GLN A 34 0.43 11.54 -4.35
N LEU A 35 0.70 10.57 -5.25
CA LEU A 35 1.90 10.59 -6.08
C LEU A 35 1.89 11.80 -7.03
N PRO A 36 2.92 12.67 -6.95
CA PRO A 36 3.04 13.83 -7.83
C PRO A 36 3.62 13.44 -9.21
N ALA A 37 3.61 14.39 -10.14
CA ALA A 37 4.39 14.29 -11.37
C ALA A 37 5.92 14.27 -11.07
N PRO A 38 6.78 13.94 -12.06
CA PRO A 38 8.24 13.99 -11.87
C PRO A 38 8.70 15.39 -11.39
N PRO A 39 9.70 15.49 -10.50
CA PRO A 39 10.66 14.45 -10.12
C PRO A 39 10.23 13.52 -8.97
N GLY A 40 8.98 13.61 -8.49
CA GLY A 40 8.50 12.75 -7.41
C GLY A 40 8.77 13.25 -6.00
N GLN A 41 8.37 12.44 -5.02
CA GLN A 41 8.58 12.63 -3.59
C GLN A 41 9.11 11.34 -2.96
N THR A 42 9.82 11.43 -1.85
CA THR A 42 10.28 10.25 -1.10
C THR A 42 9.12 9.56 -0.38
N ALA A 43 9.33 8.32 0.03
CA ALA A 43 8.35 7.60 0.85
C ALA A 43 8.06 8.33 2.18
N GLU A 44 9.07 8.98 2.77
CA GLU A 44 8.96 9.72 4.03
C GLU A 44 8.13 11.01 3.87
N GLU A 45 8.33 11.75 2.78
CA GLU A 45 7.53 12.93 2.44
C GLU A 45 6.05 12.55 2.25
N LEU A 46 5.79 11.47 1.51
CA LEU A 46 4.44 10.96 1.26
C LEU A 46 3.79 10.41 2.55
N ALA A 47 4.55 9.70 3.39
CA ALA A 47 4.07 9.19 4.66
C ALA A 47 3.69 10.31 5.63
N THR A 48 4.51 11.38 5.68
CA THR A 48 4.20 12.58 6.46
C THR A 48 2.90 13.23 5.98
N ALA A 49 2.74 13.42 4.67
CA ALA A 49 1.53 13.99 4.08
C ALA A 49 0.28 13.13 4.32
N LEU A 50 0.45 11.80 4.37
CA LEU A 50 -0.62 10.84 4.59
C LEU A 50 -0.86 10.52 6.08
N GLN A 51 -0.03 11.03 6.99
CA GLN A 51 -0.04 10.62 8.41
C GLN A 51 -0.03 9.09 8.55
N ALA A 52 0.88 8.45 7.81
CA ALA A 52 1.06 7.00 7.76
C ALA A 52 2.50 6.64 8.13
N ASP A 53 2.74 5.35 8.35
CA ASP A 53 4.09 4.84 8.59
C ASP A 53 4.92 4.86 7.29
N ALA A 54 6.18 5.30 7.39
CA ALA A 54 7.05 5.45 6.22
C ALA A 54 7.49 4.12 5.61
N GLU A 55 7.68 3.08 6.42
CA GLU A 55 8.04 1.74 5.97
C GLU A 55 6.85 1.10 5.23
N GLU A 56 5.64 1.22 5.77
CA GLU A 56 4.41 0.77 5.10
C GLU A 56 4.20 1.46 3.76
N VAL A 57 4.37 2.79 3.71
CA VAL A 57 4.24 3.59 2.48
C VAL A 57 5.31 3.19 1.46
N TYR A 58 6.56 3.00 1.87
CA TYR A 58 7.63 2.55 0.99
C TYR A 58 7.32 1.17 0.38
N HIS A 59 6.89 0.20 1.17
CA HIS A 59 6.54 -1.13 0.66
C HIS A 59 5.35 -1.10 -0.30
N VAL A 60 4.34 -0.29 0.01
CA VAL A 60 3.20 -0.06 -0.87
C VAL A 60 3.66 0.58 -2.19
N LEU A 61 4.48 1.62 -2.15
CA LEU A 61 5.01 2.30 -3.33
C LEU A 61 5.84 1.35 -4.19
N ARG A 62 6.70 0.53 -3.57
CA ARG A 62 7.52 -0.45 -4.27
C ARG A 62 6.66 -1.51 -4.96
N HIS A 63 5.61 -1.99 -4.29
CA HIS A 63 4.63 -2.90 -4.88
C HIS A 63 3.89 -2.24 -6.05
N LEU A 64 3.43 -1.00 -5.88
CA LEU A 64 2.70 -0.27 -6.91
C LEU A 64 3.55 -0.04 -8.16
N VAL A 65 4.77 0.49 -8.04
CA VAL A 65 5.69 0.70 -9.18
C VAL A 65 6.05 -0.61 -9.88
N ALA A 66 6.11 -1.73 -9.16
CA ALA A 66 6.39 -3.03 -9.77
C ALA A 66 5.20 -3.59 -10.58
N ASN A 67 3.97 -3.15 -10.31
CA ASN A 67 2.75 -3.70 -10.91
C ASN A 67 1.99 -2.68 -11.78
N ASP A 68 2.38 -1.41 -11.77
CA ASP A 68 1.70 -0.32 -12.45
C ASP A 68 2.68 0.51 -13.26
N SER A 69 2.57 0.42 -14.59
CA SER A 69 3.42 1.13 -15.54
C SER A 69 3.18 2.64 -15.57
N GLU A 70 2.10 3.15 -14.98
CA GLU A 70 1.88 4.60 -14.84
C GLU A 70 2.74 5.22 -13.73
N LEU A 71 3.40 4.40 -12.91
CA LEU A 71 4.15 4.85 -11.74
C LEU A 71 5.64 4.62 -11.96
N GLY A 72 6.44 5.60 -11.57
CA GLY A 72 7.89 5.59 -11.68
C GLY A 72 8.58 5.70 -10.34
N CYS A 73 9.81 5.21 -10.29
CA CYS A 73 10.72 5.37 -9.17
C CYS A 73 12.08 5.81 -9.71
N SER A 74 12.59 6.95 -9.22
CA SER A 74 13.97 7.38 -9.40
C SER A 74 14.76 6.91 -8.19
N ARG A 75 15.75 6.05 -8.42
CA ARG A 75 16.55 5.47 -7.33
C ARG A 75 17.58 6.48 -6.82
N GLY A 76 17.61 6.68 -5.52
CA GLY A 76 18.65 7.43 -4.83
C GLY A 76 19.83 6.53 -4.43
N ASP A 77 20.78 7.08 -3.66
CA ASP A 77 21.92 6.31 -3.14
C ASP A 77 21.48 5.39 -1.98
N ALA A 78 20.38 5.73 -1.32
CA ALA A 78 19.74 4.93 -0.27
C ALA A 78 18.22 4.78 -0.53
N PRO A 79 17.55 3.72 -0.01
CA PRO A 79 16.10 3.52 -0.16
C PRO A 79 15.24 4.69 0.35
N ALA A 80 15.74 5.45 1.34
CA ALA A 80 15.06 6.65 1.85
C ALA A 80 15.05 7.81 0.85
N GLU A 81 16.00 7.82 -0.09
CA GLU A 81 16.14 8.85 -1.12
C GLU A 81 15.42 8.48 -2.42
N ASP A 82 14.84 7.28 -2.50
CA ASP A 82 14.05 6.86 -3.64
C ASP A 82 12.84 7.77 -3.81
N LYS A 83 12.73 8.40 -4.98
CA LYS A 83 11.62 9.29 -5.32
C LYS A 83 10.59 8.57 -6.17
N PHE A 84 9.35 8.64 -5.74
CA PHE A 84 8.22 8.02 -6.42
C PHE A 84 7.37 9.10 -7.09
N PHE A 85 6.95 8.84 -8.32
CA PHE A 85 6.16 9.76 -9.14
C PHE A 85 5.17 9.03 -10.03
N ARG A 86 4.21 9.79 -10.55
CA ARG A 86 3.29 9.37 -11.61
C ARG A 86 3.77 9.93 -12.96
N MET A 87 3.81 9.07 -13.98
CA MET A 87 4.15 9.41 -15.37
C MET A 87 3.00 10.08 -16.12
#